data_AF-A0A944BZG7-F1
#
_entry.id   AF-A0A944BZG7-F1
#
_cell.length_a   1.000
_cell.length_b   1.000
_cell.length_c   1.000
_cell.angle_alpha   90.00
_cell.angle_beta   90.00
_cell.angle_gamma   90.00
#
_symmetry.space_group_name_H-M   'P 1'
#
loop_
_entity.id
_entity.type
_entity.pdbx_description
1 polymer ?
#
loop_
_entity_poly.entity_id
_entity_poly.type
_entity_poly.pdbx_seq_one_letter_code
_entity_poly.pdbx_strand_id
1 'polypeptide(L)'
;NLSYVDIANSYRDYLISSMGFAKKDVPIKNSYYLDLYGGTIKTQSIAGFPVNMQTPATTYEQAQDIIKQLNELGVDDIVTTYNDYNGAGIIGLISAGVDYSGTLGGKNAYSSLSSYVDSVNGKLFPSVGITYMKDSGNGYSYTLNACKATTKAYATTNNWDIAFGIPNQIRLVTKTTLSPYYWPDLYRKLTESFTSENIKTISLGNATTLLYSDFSREKYSRNDTMNILVDGYKKFKDSGFTLLASGANAYALPYIDYLTDVPVTSSNFDLFDYDIPFYEIVIHGYLPYTTKAINASANASDTIMLALSTATPIHYDMMYADPNDFTDSDYETLFYSNYKGWLEPSAKVYKLYKDEISEFAGLKITNYTRISNDELETEFEGGKTIRVNTREMTLKVNGKDIDLAQYGLKGETDE
;
A
#
# COMPACT_ATOMS: atom_id res chain seq x y z
N ASN A 1 -5.23 -16.62 -33.07
CA ASN A 1 -4.60 -15.37 -32.57
C ASN A 1 -4.70 -15.37 -31.06
N LEU A 2 -3.59 -15.12 -30.36
CA LEU A 2 -3.53 -14.98 -28.91
C LEU A 2 -3.53 -13.48 -28.55
N SER A 3 -4.26 -13.10 -27.52
CA SER A 3 -4.32 -11.76 -26.94
C SER A 3 -3.48 -11.67 -25.66
N TYR A 4 -3.21 -10.46 -25.16
CA TYR A 4 -2.58 -10.29 -23.83
C TYR A 4 -3.44 -10.82 -22.69
N VAL A 5 -4.76 -10.89 -22.86
CA VAL A 5 -5.68 -11.52 -21.91
C VAL A 5 -5.43 -13.03 -21.84
N ASP A 6 -5.17 -13.69 -22.98
CA ASP A 6 -4.80 -15.11 -23.01
C ASP A 6 -3.48 -15.36 -22.27
N ILE A 7 -2.50 -14.47 -22.44
CA ILE A 7 -1.21 -14.53 -21.74
C ILE A 7 -1.39 -14.35 -20.23
N ALA A 8 -2.17 -13.35 -19.82
CA ALA A 8 -2.45 -13.08 -18.40
C ALA A 8 -3.19 -14.25 -17.75
N ASN A 9 -4.18 -14.86 -18.43
CA ASN A 9 -4.87 -16.05 -17.95
C ASN A 9 -3.91 -17.24 -17.79
N SER A 10 -3.07 -17.50 -18.80
CA SER A 10 -2.04 -18.56 -18.73
C SER A 10 -1.08 -18.33 -17.57
N TYR A 11 -0.66 -17.08 -17.33
CA TYR A 11 0.19 -16.75 -16.20
C TYR A 11 -0.52 -16.93 -14.85
N ARG A 12 -1.80 -16.56 -14.75
CA ARG A 12 -2.61 -16.84 -13.55
C ARG A 12 -2.68 -18.34 -13.27
N ASP A 13 -2.90 -19.16 -14.29
CA ASP A 13 -2.93 -20.63 -14.15
C ASP A 13 -1.58 -21.20 -13.68
N TYR A 14 -0.47 -20.61 -14.15
CA TYR A 14 0.86 -20.92 -13.63
C TYR A 14 0.99 -20.56 -12.14
N LEU A 15 0.56 -19.36 -11.71
CA LEU A 15 0.59 -18.96 -10.30
C LEU A 15 -0.25 -19.91 -9.44
N ILE A 16 -1.43 -20.33 -9.92
CA ILE A 16 -2.31 -21.25 -9.21
C ILE A 16 -1.66 -22.63 -9.07
N SER A 17 -1.25 -23.22 -10.19
CA SER A 17 -0.74 -24.60 -10.23
C SER A 17 0.65 -24.78 -9.62
N SER A 18 1.52 -23.77 -9.76
CA SER A 18 2.94 -23.88 -9.43
C SER A 18 3.32 -23.13 -8.15
N MET A 19 2.55 -22.12 -7.76
CA MET A 19 2.87 -21.26 -6.61
C MET A 19 1.82 -21.30 -5.50
N GLY A 20 0.68 -21.97 -5.71
CA GLY A 20 -0.39 -22.07 -4.72
C GLY A 20 -1.21 -20.78 -4.58
N PHE A 21 -1.18 -19.90 -5.59
CA PHE A 21 -2.09 -18.76 -5.64
C PHE A 21 -3.53 -19.28 -5.76
N ALA A 22 -4.45 -18.73 -4.99
CA ALA A 22 -5.83 -19.18 -4.98
C ALA A 22 -6.77 -18.01 -4.77
N LYS A 23 -7.99 -18.14 -5.30
CA LYS A 23 -9.07 -17.19 -5.03
C LYS A 23 -9.34 -17.20 -3.53
N LYS A 24 -9.47 -16.02 -2.92
CA LYS A 24 -9.81 -15.91 -1.50
C LYS A 24 -11.21 -16.45 -1.24
N ASP A 25 -11.37 -17.17 -0.13
CA ASP A 25 -12.64 -17.77 0.29
C ASP A 25 -13.66 -16.73 0.78
N VAL A 26 -13.20 -15.53 1.11
CA VAL A 26 -14.06 -14.41 1.51
C VAL A 26 -14.52 -13.62 0.28
N PRO A 27 -15.78 -13.16 0.25
CA PRO A 27 -16.25 -12.29 -0.82
C PRO A 27 -15.36 -11.05 -0.97
N ILE A 28 -14.83 -10.85 -2.18
CA ILE A 28 -14.07 -9.65 -2.53
C ILE A 28 -15.05 -8.49 -2.67
N LYS A 29 -14.73 -7.36 -2.05
CA LYS A 29 -15.52 -6.13 -2.05
C LYS A 29 -14.69 -4.98 -2.60
N ASN A 30 -15.37 -3.94 -3.10
CA ASN A 30 -14.75 -2.65 -3.36
C ASN A 30 -14.61 -1.84 -2.06
N SER A 31 -13.75 -2.31 -1.13
CA SER A 31 -13.47 -1.61 0.13
C SER A 31 -12.80 -0.25 -0.13
N TYR A 32 -12.96 0.70 0.79
CA TYR A 32 -12.16 1.92 0.83
C TYR A 32 -10.79 1.63 1.41
N TYR A 33 -9.70 1.95 0.69
CA TYR A 33 -8.35 1.78 1.22
C TYR A 33 -7.79 3.12 1.70
N LEU A 34 -7.20 3.11 2.90
CA LEU A 34 -6.67 4.30 3.55
C LEU A 34 -5.29 4.02 4.14
N ASP A 35 -4.29 4.78 3.73
CA ASP A 35 -2.99 4.79 4.38
C ASP A 35 -2.89 6.01 5.31
N LEU A 36 -2.69 5.75 6.59
CA LEU A 36 -2.47 6.76 7.63
C LEU A 36 -1.01 6.78 8.05
N TYR A 37 -0.51 7.97 8.39
CA TYR A 37 0.89 8.18 8.77
C TYR A 37 1.00 8.65 10.23
N GLY A 38 1.68 7.86 11.07
CA GLY A 38 1.79 8.07 12.51
C GLY A 38 2.61 9.29 12.87
N GLY A 39 3.88 9.30 12.47
CA GLY A 39 4.80 10.38 12.78
C GLY A 39 6.23 10.08 12.35
N THR A 40 7.07 11.10 12.40
CA THR A 40 8.48 11.01 12.02
C THR A 40 9.35 11.84 12.96
N ILE A 41 10.67 11.69 12.87
CA ILE A 41 11.60 12.66 13.44
C ILE A 41 11.55 13.96 12.64
N LYS A 42 11.41 15.08 13.36
CA LYS A 42 11.55 16.44 12.83
C LYS A 42 12.50 17.25 13.70
N THR A 43 13.37 18.03 13.06
CA THR A 43 14.22 19.03 13.74
C THR A 43 13.38 20.25 14.09
N GLN A 44 13.37 20.64 15.36
CA GLN A 44 12.65 21.81 15.86
C GLN A 44 13.58 22.72 16.65
N SER A 45 13.30 24.03 16.68
CA SER A 45 14.07 25.00 17.47
C SER A 45 13.51 25.08 18.88
N ILE A 46 14.29 24.61 19.87
CA ILE A 46 13.96 24.74 21.30
C ILE A 46 14.94 25.74 21.91
N ALA A 47 14.42 26.90 22.32
CA ALA A 47 15.23 28.01 22.84
C ALA A 47 16.41 28.41 21.93
N GLY A 48 16.23 28.30 20.60
CA GLY A 48 17.25 28.62 19.60
C GLY A 48 18.18 27.47 19.21
N PHE A 49 18.05 26.30 19.84
CA PHE A 49 18.85 25.11 19.52
C PHE A 49 18.06 24.12 18.67
N PRO A 50 18.64 23.59 17.58
CA PRO A 50 18.00 22.52 16.82
C PRO A 50 17.98 21.23 17.62
N VAL A 51 16.79 20.65 17.81
CA VAL A 51 16.57 19.38 18.53
C VAL A 51 15.72 18.46 17.68
N ASN A 52 16.16 17.22 17.49
CA ASN A 52 15.39 16.19 16.81
C ASN A 52 14.32 15.63 17.74
N MET A 53 13.06 15.76 17.34
CA MET A 53 11.91 15.30 18.12
C MET A 53 11.05 14.34 17.31
N GLN A 54 10.54 13.30 17.98
CA GLN A 54 9.42 12.53 17.47
C GLN A 54 8.21 13.47 17.37
N THR A 55 7.67 13.61 16.17
CA THR A 55 6.60 14.55 15.87
C THR A 55 5.43 13.77 15.27
N PRO A 56 4.24 13.77 15.92
CA PRO A 56 3.09 13.04 15.44
C PRO A 56 2.46 13.75 14.23
N ALA A 57 2.21 13.01 13.15
CA ALA A 57 1.41 13.47 12.02
C ALA A 57 -0.07 13.07 12.19
N THR A 58 -0.31 11.87 12.72
CA THR A 58 -1.64 11.37 13.08
C THR A 58 -1.50 10.53 14.34
N THR A 59 -2.02 10.98 15.48
CA THR A 59 -2.11 10.15 16.70
C THR A 59 -3.18 9.07 16.54
N TYR A 60 -3.21 8.10 17.46
CA TYR A 60 -4.22 7.04 17.41
C TYR A 60 -5.65 7.59 17.54
N GLU A 61 -5.89 8.60 18.38
CA GLU A 61 -7.21 9.25 18.46
C GLU A 61 -7.57 10.02 17.19
N GLN A 62 -6.58 10.66 16.55
CA GLN A 62 -6.79 11.39 15.29
C GLN A 62 -7.08 10.44 14.13
N ALA A 63 -6.41 9.28 14.08
CA ALA A 63 -6.73 8.22 13.13
C ALA A 63 -8.19 7.76 13.31
N GLN A 64 -8.65 7.60 14.56
CA GLN A 64 -10.03 7.24 14.87
C GLN A 64 -11.00 8.32 14.39
N ASP A 65 -10.66 9.60 14.57
CA ASP A 65 -11.47 10.74 14.12
C ASP A 65 -11.62 10.80 12.60
N ILE A 66 -10.54 10.54 11.85
CA ILE A 66 -10.57 10.48 10.37
C ILE A 66 -11.50 9.35 9.92
N ILE A 67 -11.30 8.13 10.45
CA ILE A 67 -12.11 6.96 10.08
C ILE A 67 -13.58 7.18 10.45
N LYS A 68 -13.84 7.83 11.59
CA LYS A 68 -15.19 8.18 12.01
C LYS A 68 -15.88 9.15 11.06
N GLN A 69 -15.20 10.21 10.63
CA GLN A 69 -15.75 11.15 9.65
C GLN A 69 -16.01 10.46 8.30
N LEU A 70 -15.12 9.59 7.84
CA LEU A 70 -15.36 8.78 6.64
C LEU A 70 -16.61 7.89 6.80
N ASN A 71 -16.79 7.27 7.96
CA ASN A 71 -17.97 6.46 8.25
C ASN A 71 -19.26 7.28 8.26
N GLU A 72 -19.25 8.47 8.86
CA GLU A 72 -20.36 9.42 8.84
C GLU A 72 -20.70 9.90 7.41
N LEU A 73 -19.70 9.95 6.52
CA LEU A 73 -19.87 10.23 5.08
C LEU A 73 -20.32 9.00 4.26
N GLY A 74 -20.54 7.84 4.89
CA GLY A 74 -21.08 6.64 4.28
C GLY A 74 -20.06 5.57 3.89
N VAL A 75 -18.79 5.71 4.30
CA VAL A 75 -17.77 4.66 4.14
C VAL A 75 -17.96 3.57 5.19
N ASP A 76 -18.57 2.45 4.79
CA ASP A 76 -18.98 1.35 5.68
C ASP A 76 -18.14 0.07 5.52
N ASP A 77 -17.12 0.08 4.66
CA ASP A 77 -16.12 -1.00 4.53
C ASP A 77 -14.76 -0.36 4.24
N ILE A 78 -13.88 -0.37 5.24
CA ILE A 78 -12.58 0.31 5.19
C ILE A 78 -11.43 -0.65 5.52
N VAL A 79 -10.35 -0.54 4.75
CA VAL A 79 -9.07 -1.24 4.95
C VAL A 79 -8.00 -0.18 5.18
N THR A 80 -7.53 -0.06 6.41
CA THR A 80 -6.58 0.98 6.80
C THR A 80 -5.20 0.39 7.06
N THR A 81 -4.17 0.89 6.38
CA THR A 81 -2.77 0.70 6.80
C THR A 81 -2.37 1.84 7.72
N TYR A 82 -1.73 1.54 8.84
CA TYR A 82 -1.16 2.56 9.70
C TYR A 82 0.37 2.50 9.62
N ASN A 83 0.92 3.38 8.79
CA ASN A 83 2.34 3.57 8.60
C ASN A 83 2.96 4.28 9.82
N ASP A 84 4.16 3.84 10.21
CA ASP A 84 4.89 4.32 11.39
C ASP A 84 4.03 4.34 12.67
N TYR A 85 3.16 3.33 12.84
CA TYR A 85 2.21 3.26 13.94
C TYR A 85 2.85 3.12 15.32
N ASN A 86 4.17 2.85 15.43
CA ASN A 86 4.84 2.49 16.67
C ASN A 86 6.13 3.30 16.87
N GLY A 87 6.74 3.21 18.05
CA GLY A 87 7.96 3.96 18.37
C GLY A 87 9.12 3.64 17.42
N ALA A 88 9.24 2.37 17.02
CA ALA A 88 10.25 1.92 16.07
C ALA A 88 10.10 2.54 14.68
N GLY A 89 8.88 2.61 14.14
CA GLY A 89 8.57 3.18 12.83
C GLY A 89 8.90 4.67 12.76
N ILE A 90 8.44 5.44 13.75
CA ILE A 90 8.63 6.90 13.82
C ILE A 90 10.11 7.31 13.69
N ILE A 91 11.01 6.50 14.23
CA ILE A 91 12.45 6.79 14.23
C ILE A 91 13.25 5.91 13.25
N GLY A 92 12.57 5.07 12.46
CA GLY A 92 13.17 4.24 11.42
C GLY A 92 14.04 3.09 11.92
N LEU A 93 13.67 2.44 13.03
CA LEU A 93 14.27 1.19 13.49
C LEU A 93 13.60 -0.03 12.86
N ILE A 94 14.25 -1.19 12.97
CA ILE A 94 13.58 -2.47 12.78
C ILE A 94 12.48 -2.63 13.85
N SER A 95 11.25 -2.85 13.39
CA SER A 95 10.12 -3.23 14.24
C SER A 95 10.25 -4.69 14.63
N ALA A 96 10.53 -4.96 15.92
CA ALA A 96 10.73 -6.31 16.44
C ALA A 96 9.51 -6.88 17.19
N GLY A 97 8.46 -6.08 17.36
CA GLY A 97 7.25 -6.39 18.12
C GLY A 97 6.31 -5.18 18.17
N VAL A 98 5.25 -5.32 18.96
CA VAL A 98 4.32 -4.24 19.27
C VAL A 98 4.96 -3.31 20.31
N ASP A 99 5.04 -2.03 19.99
CA ASP A 99 5.61 -0.98 20.86
C ASP A 99 4.82 0.32 20.69
N TYR A 100 3.72 0.46 21.43
CA TYR A 100 2.84 1.62 21.31
C TYR A 100 3.58 2.91 21.65
N SER A 101 3.65 3.83 20.69
CA SER A 101 4.37 5.09 20.89
C SER A 101 3.60 6.01 21.84
N GLY A 102 4.28 6.51 22.87
CA GLY A 102 3.74 7.57 23.73
C GLY A 102 3.44 8.86 22.94
N THR A 103 4.23 9.13 21.89
CA THR A 103 4.03 10.26 20.95
C THR A 103 2.68 10.16 20.21
N LEU A 104 2.17 8.94 20.02
CA LEU A 104 0.89 8.70 19.33
C LEU A 104 -0.29 8.44 20.28
N GLY A 105 -0.08 8.51 21.61
CA GLY A 105 -1.13 8.30 22.62
C GLY A 105 -1.04 6.98 23.40
N GLY A 106 -0.14 6.07 23.00
CA GLY A 106 0.12 4.81 23.72
C GLY A 106 -0.99 3.74 23.59
N LYS A 107 -0.85 2.66 24.36
CA LYS A 107 -1.64 1.42 24.23
C LYS A 107 -3.16 1.63 24.30
N ASN A 108 -3.63 2.46 25.24
CA ASN A 108 -5.05 2.67 25.45
C ASN A 108 -5.70 3.36 24.25
N ALA A 109 -5.02 4.37 23.70
CA ALA A 109 -5.49 5.09 22.51
C ALA A 109 -5.51 4.19 21.27
N TYR A 110 -4.46 3.37 21.07
CA TYR A 110 -4.46 2.36 20.01
C TYR A 110 -5.59 1.33 20.17
N SER A 111 -5.84 0.87 21.40
CA SER A 111 -6.90 -0.11 21.68
C SER A 111 -8.28 0.47 21.39
N SER A 112 -8.50 1.75 21.70
CA SER A 112 -9.73 2.48 21.35
C SER A 112 -9.91 2.58 19.84
N LEU A 113 -8.84 2.96 19.11
CA LEU A 113 -8.84 3.00 17.65
C LEU A 113 -9.19 1.62 17.06
N SER A 114 -8.49 0.56 17.47
CA SER A 114 -8.73 -0.81 16.99
C SER A 114 -10.17 -1.24 17.24
N SER A 115 -10.68 -1.00 18.45
CA SER A 115 -12.07 -1.35 18.82
C SER A 115 -13.10 -0.57 17.98
N TYR A 116 -12.82 0.70 17.68
CA TYR A 116 -13.68 1.51 16.82
C TYR A 116 -13.70 0.97 15.38
N VAL A 117 -12.53 0.68 14.82
CA VAL A 117 -12.40 0.11 13.46
C VAL A 117 -13.16 -1.22 13.35
N ASP A 118 -13.02 -2.10 14.34
CA ASP A 118 -13.76 -3.36 14.40
C ASP A 118 -15.28 -3.12 14.47
N SER A 119 -15.73 -2.11 15.24
CA SER A 119 -17.15 -1.81 15.40
C SER A 119 -17.84 -1.33 14.11
N VAL A 120 -17.08 -0.77 13.16
CA VAL A 120 -17.56 -0.35 11.84
C VAL A 120 -17.24 -1.38 10.75
N ASN A 121 -16.90 -2.62 11.13
CA ASN A 121 -16.48 -3.71 10.23
C ASN A 121 -15.25 -3.38 9.35
N GLY A 122 -14.43 -2.42 9.77
CA GLY A 122 -13.18 -2.06 9.12
C GLY A 122 -12.04 -3.01 9.46
N LYS A 123 -10.87 -2.78 8.87
CA LYS A 123 -9.63 -3.48 9.19
C LYS A 123 -8.51 -2.48 9.41
N LEU A 124 -7.72 -2.68 10.45
CA LEU A 124 -6.55 -1.88 10.75
C LEU A 124 -5.29 -2.75 10.63
N PHE A 125 -4.35 -2.38 9.78
CA PHE A 125 -3.09 -3.07 9.53
C PHE A 125 -1.93 -2.22 10.04
N PRO A 126 -1.33 -2.55 11.19
CA PRO A 126 -0.09 -1.92 11.64
C PRO A 126 1.04 -2.26 10.68
N SER A 127 1.70 -1.24 10.14
CA SER A 127 2.83 -1.40 9.23
C SER A 127 4.13 -1.57 10.01
N VAL A 128 4.89 -2.63 9.73
CA VAL A 128 6.17 -2.90 10.39
C VAL A 128 7.34 -2.76 9.41
N GLY A 129 8.31 -1.92 9.78
CA GLY A 129 9.58 -1.81 9.06
C GLY A 129 10.53 -2.94 9.42
N ILE A 130 10.76 -3.89 8.51
CA ILE A 130 11.63 -5.07 8.76
C ILE A 130 12.82 -5.21 7.80
N THR A 131 12.90 -4.34 6.78
CA THR A 131 13.86 -4.47 5.69
C THR A 131 15.05 -3.53 5.83
N TYR A 132 14.84 -2.34 6.37
CA TYR A 132 15.85 -1.30 6.52
C TYR A 132 15.82 -0.67 7.91
N MET A 133 16.96 -0.14 8.35
CA MET A 133 17.09 0.65 9.56
C MET A 133 17.91 1.91 9.32
N LYS A 134 17.49 3.03 9.87
CA LYS A 134 18.23 4.30 9.89
C LYS A 134 19.23 4.37 11.04
N ASP A 135 18.92 3.70 12.14
CA ASP A 135 19.76 3.65 13.33
C ASP A 135 19.74 2.26 13.99
N SER A 136 20.65 2.03 14.93
CA SER A 136 20.71 0.81 15.73
C SER A 136 19.69 0.89 16.88
N GLY A 137 19.00 -0.23 17.14
CA GLY A 137 17.99 -0.31 18.20
C GLY A 137 17.20 -1.62 18.11
N ASN A 138 16.37 -1.90 19.13
CA ASN A 138 15.53 -3.10 19.18
C ASN A 138 16.28 -4.43 18.96
N GLY A 139 17.58 -4.48 19.33
CA GLY A 139 18.43 -5.66 19.13
C GLY A 139 19.04 -5.80 17.74
N TYR A 140 18.89 -4.79 16.86
CA TYR A 140 19.49 -4.74 15.53
C TYR A 140 20.47 -3.58 15.43
N SER A 141 21.65 -3.86 14.90
CA SER A 141 22.73 -2.91 14.67
C SER A 141 22.90 -2.67 13.19
N TYR A 142 22.98 -1.40 12.79
CA TYR A 142 23.26 -1.03 11.40
C TYR A 142 24.67 -1.44 10.94
N THR A 143 25.57 -1.89 11.83
CA THR A 143 26.88 -2.44 11.43
C THR A 143 26.93 -3.96 11.51
N LEU A 144 26.41 -4.55 12.59
CA LEU A 144 26.54 -5.99 12.83
C LEU A 144 25.45 -6.82 12.12
N ASN A 145 24.28 -6.23 11.87
CA ASN A 145 23.15 -6.93 11.27
C ASN A 145 22.93 -6.58 9.80
N ALA A 146 23.80 -5.76 9.23
CA ALA A 146 23.70 -5.27 7.86
C ALA A 146 24.00 -6.34 6.81
N CYS A 147 23.23 -6.31 5.72
CA CYS A 147 23.56 -6.98 4.48
C CYS A 147 24.86 -6.40 3.88
N LYS A 148 25.64 -7.24 3.19
CA LYS A 148 26.84 -6.82 2.46
C LYS A 148 26.75 -7.13 0.97
N ALA A 149 27.19 -6.19 0.15
CA ALA A 149 27.35 -6.38 -1.29
C ALA A 149 28.50 -7.35 -1.61
N THR A 150 28.64 -7.76 -2.87
CA THR A 150 29.74 -8.61 -3.36
C THR A 150 31.12 -8.01 -3.08
N THR A 151 31.21 -6.68 -3.05
CA THR A 151 32.41 -5.90 -2.70
C THR A 151 32.72 -5.88 -1.19
N LYS A 152 31.88 -6.53 -0.37
CA LYS A 152 31.93 -6.53 1.11
C LYS A 152 31.61 -5.18 1.78
N ALA A 153 31.24 -4.16 1.01
CA ALA A 153 30.66 -2.94 1.55
C ALA A 153 29.27 -3.21 2.14
N TYR A 154 28.87 -2.41 3.13
CA TYR A 154 27.50 -2.43 3.65
C TYR A 154 26.52 -2.08 2.53
N ALA A 155 25.44 -2.83 2.44
CA ALA A 155 24.35 -2.52 1.54
C ALA A 155 23.50 -1.40 2.18
N THR A 156 23.60 -0.22 1.59
CA THR A 156 22.82 0.95 2.00
C THR A 156 22.02 1.50 0.84
N THR A 157 20.88 2.10 1.17
CA THR A 157 20.04 2.85 0.23
C THR A 157 19.92 4.29 0.72
N ASN A 158 19.81 5.23 -0.21
CA ASN A 158 19.63 6.64 0.10
C ASN A 158 18.32 7.12 -0.52
N ASN A 159 17.81 8.23 0.01
CA ASN A 159 16.76 8.98 -0.69
C ASN A 159 17.36 9.62 -1.95
N TRP A 160 16.62 9.59 -3.05
CA TRP A 160 17.04 10.14 -4.34
C TRP A 160 16.27 11.41 -4.65
N ASP A 161 16.94 12.36 -5.29
CA ASP A 161 16.27 13.42 -6.01
C ASP A 161 15.88 12.88 -7.40
N ILE A 162 14.59 12.63 -7.60
CA ILE A 162 14.08 11.99 -8.82
C ILE A 162 14.27 12.91 -10.03
N ALA A 163 14.19 14.23 -9.85
CA ALA A 163 14.33 15.18 -10.96
C ALA A 163 15.76 15.22 -11.51
N PHE A 164 16.76 15.05 -10.64
CA PHE A 164 18.17 15.08 -11.02
C PHE A 164 18.82 13.69 -11.15
N GLY A 165 18.13 12.63 -10.72
CA GLY A 165 18.66 11.26 -10.76
C GLY A 165 19.91 11.06 -9.90
N ILE A 166 20.07 11.83 -8.81
CA ILE A 166 21.21 11.76 -7.89
C ILE A 166 20.75 11.51 -6.45
N PRO A 167 21.61 10.95 -5.58
CA PRO A 167 21.32 10.89 -4.16
C PRO A 167 21.01 12.29 -3.64
N ASN A 168 19.97 12.41 -2.81
CA ASN A 168 19.58 13.70 -2.29
C ASN A 168 20.68 14.25 -1.37
N GLN A 169 21.35 15.32 -1.78
CA GLN A 169 22.51 15.86 -1.08
C GLN A 169 22.15 16.64 0.18
N ILE A 170 20.94 17.19 0.25
CA ILE A 170 20.42 17.94 1.39
C ILE A 170 19.85 16.97 2.44
N ARG A 171 19.24 15.88 1.98
CA ARG A 171 18.47 14.90 2.78
C ARG A 171 19.06 13.50 2.67
N LEU A 172 20.38 13.39 2.82
CA LEU A 172 21.09 12.11 2.71
C LEU A 172 20.76 11.22 3.92
N VAL A 173 19.65 10.48 3.83
CA VAL A 173 19.29 9.44 4.80
C VAL A 173 19.83 8.12 4.30
N THR A 174 20.91 7.65 4.92
CA THR A 174 21.48 6.32 4.64
C THR A 174 20.73 5.26 5.44
N LYS A 175 19.92 4.47 4.74
CA LYS A 175 19.18 3.34 5.29
C LYS A 175 20.02 2.08 5.09
N THR A 176 20.28 1.34 6.16
CA THR A 176 21.03 0.08 6.09
C THR A 176 20.07 -1.08 5.91
N THR A 177 20.34 -1.93 4.92
CA THR A 177 19.53 -3.13 4.65
C THR A 177 19.84 -4.22 5.68
N LEU A 178 18.81 -4.78 6.31
CA LEU A 178 18.94 -5.90 7.24
C LEU A 178 19.40 -7.16 6.50
N SER A 179 20.29 -7.96 7.08
CA SER A 179 20.66 -9.26 6.50
C SER A 179 19.48 -10.26 6.61
N PRO A 180 19.19 -11.06 5.56
CA PRO A 180 18.15 -12.10 5.59
C PRO A 180 18.39 -13.14 6.70
N TYR A 181 19.63 -13.28 7.17
CA TYR A 181 20.00 -14.13 8.30
C TYR A 181 19.13 -13.88 9.54
N TYR A 182 18.72 -12.63 9.77
CA TYR A 182 17.99 -12.22 10.98
C TYR A 182 16.47 -12.29 10.83
N TRP A 183 15.94 -12.48 9.62
CA TRP A 183 14.50 -12.51 9.39
C TRP A 183 13.76 -13.65 10.08
N PRO A 184 14.26 -14.91 10.13
CA PRO A 184 13.54 -15.99 10.81
C PRO A 184 13.25 -15.70 12.29
N ASP A 185 14.23 -15.13 13.01
CA ASP A 185 14.05 -14.73 14.41
C ASP A 185 13.16 -13.49 14.54
N LEU A 186 13.29 -12.53 13.63
CA LEU A 186 12.45 -11.34 13.59
C LEU A 186 10.96 -11.69 13.37
N TYR A 187 10.65 -12.57 12.42
CA TYR A 187 9.30 -13.06 12.18
C TYR A 187 8.74 -13.77 13.40
N ARG A 188 9.55 -14.61 14.06
CA ARG A 188 9.16 -15.26 15.32
C ARG A 188 8.76 -14.23 16.38
N LYS A 189 9.62 -13.22 16.63
CA LYS A 189 9.35 -12.17 17.62
C LYS A 189 8.08 -11.37 17.29
N LEU A 190 7.89 -11.00 16.02
CA LEU A 190 6.70 -10.27 15.57
C LEU A 190 5.43 -11.09 15.76
N THR A 191 5.40 -12.34 15.30
CA THR A 191 4.26 -13.25 15.45
C THR A 191 3.90 -13.45 16.93
N GLU A 192 4.88 -13.68 17.80
CA GLU A 192 4.69 -13.85 19.24
C GLU A 192 4.15 -12.56 19.89
N SER A 193 4.78 -11.42 19.60
CA SER A 193 4.41 -10.13 20.19
C SER A 193 3.01 -9.69 19.76
N PHE A 194 2.70 -9.73 18.46
CA PHE A 194 1.36 -9.37 17.97
C PHE A 194 0.28 -10.32 18.50
N THR A 195 0.56 -11.63 18.59
CA THR A 195 -0.39 -12.60 19.17
C THR A 195 -0.64 -12.31 20.65
N SER A 196 0.38 -11.94 21.43
CA SER A 196 0.23 -11.58 22.84
C SER A 196 -0.62 -10.32 23.07
N GLU A 197 -0.65 -9.42 22.08
CA GLU A 197 -1.47 -8.21 22.07
C GLU A 197 -2.81 -8.41 21.34
N ASN A 198 -3.15 -9.64 20.97
CA ASN A 198 -4.36 -10.00 20.24
C ASN A 198 -4.54 -9.25 18.91
N ILE A 199 -3.43 -8.87 18.25
CA ILE A 199 -3.43 -8.27 16.92
C ILE A 199 -3.19 -9.38 15.90
N LYS A 200 -4.13 -9.54 14.95
CA LYS A 200 -4.06 -10.57 13.89
C LYS A 200 -3.90 -10.00 12.48
N THR A 201 -3.75 -8.71 12.35
CA THR A 201 -3.47 -8.00 11.10
C THR A 201 -2.06 -7.42 11.13
N ILE A 202 -1.37 -7.44 9.99
CA ILE A 202 -0.03 -6.83 9.88
C ILE A 202 0.27 -6.46 8.42
N SER A 203 0.90 -5.31 8.21
CA SER A 203 1.52 -4.94 6.93
C SER A 203 3.03 -5.09 7.04
N LEU A 204 3.64 -5.81 6.10
CA LEU A 204 5.08 -6.14 6.14
C LEU A 204 5.96 -5.11 5.39
N GLY A 205 5.39 -3.95 5.05
CA GLY A 205 6.07 -2.90 4.28
C GLY A 205 6.75 -3.46 3.03
N ASN A 206 8.01 -3.07 2.82
CA ASN A 206 8.78 -3.46 1.64
C ASN A 206 9.17 -4.96 1.56
N ALA A 207 8.79 -5.79 2.53
CA ALA A 207 9.19 -7.20 2.52
C ALA A 207 8.67 -7.97 1.30
N THR A 208 7.56 -7.53 0.70
CA THR A 208 6.92 -8.17 -0.46
C THR A 208 7.46 -7.71 -1.81
N THR A 209 8.18 -6.58 -1.84
CA THR A 209 8.72 -5.98 -3.06
C THR A 209 10.24 -6.03 -3.13
N LEU A 210 10.92 -5.99 -1.97
CA LEU A 210 12.36 -5.94 -1.88
C LEU A 210 13.01 -7.33 -1.90
N LEU A 211 13.84 -7.58 -2.92
CA LEU A 211 14.62 -8.81 -3.04
C LEU A 211 16.09 -8.51 -3.34
N TYR A 212 17.00 -9.08 -2.55
CA TYR A 212 18.44 -8.85 -2.65
C TYR A 212 19.26 -10.08 -2.21
N SER A 213 20.52 -10.12 -2.62
CA SER A 213 21.51 -11.09 -2.11
C SER A 213 22.22 -10.51 -0.90
N ASP A 214 22.81 -11.37 -0.06
CA ASP A 214 23.67 -10.97 1.04
C ASP A 214 24.98 -11.76 1.03
N PHE A 215 26.10 -11.06 1.08
CA PHE A 215 27.45 -11.61 1.13
C PHE A 215 28.14 -11.32 2.46
N SER A 216 27.37 -11.14 3.55
CA SER A 216 27.87 -10.84 4.88
C SER A 216 28.45 -12.08 5.60
N ARG A 217 27.73 -12.63 6.59
CA ARG A 217 28.08 -13.79 7.41
C ARG A 217 27.84 -15.07 6.62
N GLU A 218 26.57 -15.34 6.35
CA GLU A 218 26.14 -16.37 5.41
C GLU A 218 26.02 -15.75 4.02
N LYS A 219 26.21 -16.57 2.98
CA LYS A 219 26.04 -16.13 1.60
C LYS A 219 24.64 -16.53 1.14
N TYR A 220 23.77 -15.55 0.99
CA TYR A 220 22.43 -15.73 0.45
C TYR A 220 22.38 -15.19 -0.98
N SER A 221 21.99 -16.05 -1.92
CA SER A 221 21.53 -15.61 -3.23
C SER A 221 20.15 -14.96 -3.12
N ARG A 222 19.71 -14.26 -4.18
CA ARG A 222 18.32 -13.77 -4.27
C ARG A 222 17.30 -14.90 -4.09
N ASN A 223 17.59 -16.11 -4.57
CA ASN A 223 16.69 -17.25 -4.42
C ASN A 223 16.60 -17.71 -2.95
N ASP A 224 17.73 -17.74 -2.24
CA ASP A 224 17.73 -18.09 -0.82
C ASP A 224 16.97 -17.04 0.01
N THR A 225 17.19 -15.75 -0.29
CA THR A 225 16.44 -14.64 0.33
C THR A 225 14.94 -14.75 0.06
N MET A 226 14.54 -15.09 -1.17
CA MET A 226 13.13 -15.32 -1.53
C MET A 226 12.52 -16.45 -0.69
N ASN A 227 13.24 -17.57 -0.50
CA ASN A 227 12.75 -18.67 0.33
C ASN A 227 12.55 -18.23 1.78
N ILE A 228 13.47 -17.45 2.35
CA ILE A 228 13.34 -16.92 3.72
C ILE A 228 12.12 -15.99 3.85
N LEU A 229 11.86 -15.13 2.85
CA LEU A 229 10.66 -14.29 2.81
C LEU A 229 9.38 -15.14 2.79
N VAL A 230 9.33 -16.13 1.89
CA VAL A 230 8.20 -17.04 1.73
C VAL A 230 7.92 -17.81 3.03
N ASP A 231 8.96 -18.34 3.68
CA ASP A 231 8.83 -19.01 4.98
C ASP A 231 8.29 -18.06 6.06
N GLY A 232 8.71 -16.79 6.02
CA GLY A 232 8.17 -15.73 6.87
C GLY A 232 6.68 -15.50 6.66
N TYR A 233 6.24 -15.32 5.40
CA TYR A 233 4.82 -15.13 5.10
C TYR A 233 4.00 -16.34 5.52
N LYS A 234 4.49 -17.55 5.22
CA LYS A 234 3.84 -18.80 5.64
C LYS A 234 3.70 -18.87 7.16
N LYS A 235 4.74 -18.51 7.91
CA LYS A 235 4.69 -18.46 9.38
C LYS A 235 3.59 -17.54 9.91
N PHE A 236 3.43 -16.35 9.32
CA PHE A 236 2.33 -15.46 9.69
C PHE A 236 0.97 -16.11 9.39
N LYS A 237 0.79 -16.70 8.20
CA LYS A 237 -0.46 -17.38 7.82
C LYS A 237 -0.79 -18.58 8.70
N ASP A 238 0.18 -19.44 8.98
CA ASP A 238 0.05 -20.59 9.89
C ASP A 238 -0.29 -20.14 11.33
N SER A 239 0.07 -18.91 11.69
CA SER A 239 -0.26 -18.30 13.00
C SER A 239 -1.58 -17.52 13.02
N GLY A 240 -2.36 -17.62 11.94
CA GLY A 240 -3.69 -17.02 11.80
C GLY A 240 -3.69 -15.52 11.50
N PHE A 241 -2.61 -14.99 10.91
CA PHE A 241 -2.56 -13.57 10.55
C PHE A 241 -3.20 -13.30 9.17
N THR A 242 -3.75 -12.10 9.06
CA THR A 242 -4.14 -11.46 7.81
C THR A 242 -3.03 -10.50 7.39
N LEU A 243 -2.54 -10.65 6.16
CA LEU A 243 -1.41 -9.89 5.64
C LEU A 243 -1.86 -8.85 4.62
N LEU A 244 -1.43 -7.62 4.81
CA LEU A 244 -1.48 -6.57 3.79
C LEU A 244 -0.08 -6.33 3.21
N ALA A 245 -0.01 -6.10 1.91
CA ALA A 245 1.20 -5.76 1.21
C ALA A 245 1.03 -4.46 0.41
N SER A 246 2.04 -3.60 0.43
CA SER A 246 2.17 -2.45 -0.48
C SER A 246 3.07 -2.87 -1.64
N GLY A 247 2.44 -3.17 -2.79
CA GLY A 247 3.06 -3.90 -3.87
C GLY A 247 3.45 -5.34 -3.50
N ALA A 248 3.56 -6.21 -4.50
CA ALA A 248 3.97 -7.59 -4.27
C ALA A 248 4.65 -8.21 -5.49
N ASN A 249 5.79 -8.86 -5.26
CA ASN A 249 6.34 -9.82 -6.19
C ASN A 249 5.48 -11.10 -6.21
N ALA A 250 5.49 -11.83 -7.32
CA ALA A 250 4.65 -13.00 -7.54
C ALA A 250 4.74 -14.07 -6.42
N TYR A 251 5.91 -14.24 -5.79
CA TYR A 251 6.12 -15.20 -4.70
C TYR A 251 5.39 -14.84 -3.39
N ALA A 252 4.92 -13.60 -3.23
CA ALA A 252 4.14 -13.16 -2.08
C ALA A 252 2.62 -13.34 -2.28
N LEU A 253 2.14 -13.36 -3.53
CA LEU A 253 0.71 -13.41 -3.86
C LEU A 253 -0.07 -14.56 -3.20
N PRO A 254 0.48 -15.79 -3.05
CA PRO A 254 -0.23 -16.88 -2.35
C PRO A 254 -0.52 -16.59 -0.87
N TYR A 255 0.26 -15.71 -0.24
CA TYR A 255 0.25 -15.51 1.19
C TYR A 255 -0.45 -14.22 1.62
N ILE A 256 -0.47 -13.18 0.78
CA ILE A 256 -1.08 -11.89 1.14
C ILE A 256 -2.60 -11.94 0.99
N ASP A 257 -3.33 -11.16 1.78
CA ASP A 257 -4.80 -11.11 1.77
C ASP A 257 -5.34 -9.79 1.23
N TYR A 258 -4.56 -8.72 1.33
CA TYR A 258 -4.83 -7.40 0.79
C TYR A 258 -3.59 -6.87 0.08
N LEU A 259 -3.77 -6.20 -1.05
CA LEU A 259 -2.70 -5.60 -1.83
C LEU A 259 -3.00 -4.13 -2.14
N THR A 260 -2.17 -3.22 -1.66
CA THR A 260 -2.19 -1.82 -2.06
C THR A 260 -1.11 -1.55 -3.11
N ASP A 261 -1.16 -0.36 -3.71
CA ASP A 261 -0.15 0.13 -4.67
C ASP A 261 -0.01 -0.71 -5.95
N VAL A 262 -1.13 -1.25 -6.44
CA VAL A 262 -1.18 -1.80 -7.80
C VAL A 262 -1.18 -0.63 -8.80
N PRO A 263 -0.20 -0.55 -9.72
CA PRO A 263 -0.13 0.54 -10.68
C PRO A 263 -1.17 0.38 -11.79
N VAL A 264 -1.95 1.43 -12.06
CA VAL A 264 -2.89 1.48 -13.21
C VAL A 264 -2.30 2.14 -14.45
N THR A 265 -1.08 2.68 -14.33
CA THR A 265 -0.31 3.29 -15.43
C THR A 265 1.17 2.95 -15.31
N SER A 266 1.87 3.00 -16.44
CA SER A 266 3.33 2.98 -16.47
C SER A 266 3.91 4.38 -16.19
N SER A 267 5.23 4.54 -16.36
CA SER A 267 5.86 5.85 -16.30
C SER A 267 5.66 6.69 -17.57
N ASN A 268 4.94 6.17 -18.60
CA ASN A 268 4.77 6.80 -19.90
C ASN A 268 6.10 7.24 -20.56
N PHE A 269 7.14 6.43 -20.36
CA PHE A 269 8.44 6.69 -20.97
C PHE A 269 8.33 6.51 -22.49
N ASP A 270 9.04 7.30 -23.30
CA ASP A 270 8.92 7.34 -24.78
C ASP A 270 9.08 5.97 -25.50
N LEU A 271 9.63 4.97 -24.82
CA LEU A 271 9.78 3.60 -25.33
C LEU A 271 8.52 2.73 -25.17
N PHE A 272 7.53 3.20 -24.40
CA PHE A 272 6.27 2.50 -24.16
C PHE A 272 5.22 2.95 -25.17
N ASP A 273 4.43 2.00 -25.66
CA ASP A 273 3.35 2.26 -26.62
C ASP A 273 2.07 2.66 -25.88
N TYR A 274 1.44 1.73 -25.17
CA TYR A 274 0.30 1.99 -24.30
C TYR A 274 0.24 1.03 -23.12
N ASP A 275 -0.45 1.45 -22.07
CA ASP A 275 -0.69 0.65 -20.88
C ASP A 275 -1.83 -0.35 -21.10
N ILE A 276 -1.63 -1.58 -20.60
CA ILE A 276 -2.67 -2.60 -20.46
C ILE A 276 -2.74 -3.03 -19.00
N PRO A 277 -3.93 -3.38 -18.47
CA PRO A 277 -4.11 -3.78 -17.08
C PRO A 277 -3.69 -5.25 -16.88
N PHE A 278 -2.48 -5.62 -17.29
CA PHE A 278 -2.01 -7.00 -17.27
C PHE A 278 -2.05 -7.58 -15.84
N TYR A 279 -1.65 -6.77 -14.85
CA TYR A 279 -1.59 -7.24 -13.48
C TYR A 279 -3.00 -7.45 -12.90
N GLU A 280 -3.92 -6.51 -13.15
CA GLU A 280 -5.33 -6.60 -12.78
C GLU A 280 -5.99 -7.79 -13.47
N ILE A 281 -5.73 -8.02 -14.76
CA ILE A 281 -6.21 -9.23 -15.43
C ILE A 281 -5.70 -10.47 -14.72
N VAL A 282 -4.48 -10.51 -14.18
CA VAL A 282 -3.99 -11.68 -13.42
C VAL A 282 -4.70 -11.84 -12.06
N ILE A 283 -4.93 -10.77 -11.30
CA ILE A 283 -5.35 -10.87 -9.88
C ILE A 283 -6.82 -10.55 -9.58
N HIS A 284 -7.52 -9.86 -10.48
CA HIS A 284 -8.89 -9.41 -10.25
C HIS A 284 -9.86 -10.60 -10.12
N GLY A 285 -10.74 -10.55 -9.13
CA GLY A 285 -11.60 -11.66 -8.73
C GLY A 285 -10.90 -12.77 -7.92
N TYR A 286 -9.58 -12.67 -7.65
CA TYR A 286 -8.82 -13.62 -6.83
C TYR A 286 -8.30 -13.03 -5.51
N LEU A 287 -7.83 -11.78 -5.53
CA LEU A 287 -7.20 -11.10 -4.40
C LEU A 287 -7.84 -9.71 -4.21
N PRO A 288 -8.26 -9.30 -3.01
CA PRO A 288 -8.57 -7.90 -2.72
C PRO A 288 -7.35 -7.00 -2.94
N TYR A 289 -7.49 -6.00 -3.80
CA TYR A 289 -6.43 -5.04 -4.06
C TYR A 289 -6.98 -3.65 -4.36
N THR A 290 -6.09 -2.67 -4.42
CA THR A 290 -6.40 -1.29 -4.80
C THR A 290 -5.23 -0.64 -5.56
N THR A 291 -5.47 0.55 -6.08
CA THR A 291 -4.48 1.34 -6.81
C THR A 291 -3.35 1.85 -5.90
N LYS A 292 -2.36 2.52 -6.50
CA LYS A 292 -1.61 3.57 -5.79
C LYS A 292 -2.55 4.65 -5.25
N ALA A 293 -2.12 5.37 -4.22
CA ALA A 293 -2.92 6.46 -3.64
C ALA A 293 -3.30 7.50 -4.71
N ILE A 294 -4.60 7.79 -4.82
CA ILE A 294 -5.13 8.70 -5.84
C ILE A 294 -4.61 10.11 -5.65
N ASN A 295 -4.55 10.58 -4.41
CA ASN A 295 -4.04 11.91 -4.09
C ASN A 295 -2.50 12.03 -4.19
N ALA A 296 -1.79 10.92 -4.31
CA ALA A 296 -0.37 10.90 -4.65
C ALA A 296 -0.11 10.87 -6.17
N SER A 297 -1.16 10.68 -6.97
CA SER A 297 -1.05 10.52 -8.42
C SER A 297 -0.96 11.87 -9.14
N ALA A 298 -0.19 11.94 -10.23
CA ALA A 298 -0.01 13.17 -11.00
C ALA A 298 -1.32 13.70 -11.59
N ASN A 299 -2.21 12.80 -12.02
CA ASN A 299 -3.58 13.10 -12.39
C ASN A 299 -4.55 12.16 -11.63
N ALA A 300 -5.22 12.70 -10.63
CA ALA A 300 -6.17 11.94 -9.80
C ALA A 300 -7.40 11.48 -10.61
N SER A 301 -7.92 12.32 -11.51
CA SER A 301 -9.09 11.99 -12.33
C SER A 301 -8.79 10.83 -13.28
N ASP A 302 -7.66 10.88 -14.00
CA ASP A 302 -7.25 9.78 -14.89
C ASP A 302 -7.06 8.47 -14.10
N THR A 303 -6.43 8.55 -12.93
CA THR A 303 -6.22 7.39 -12.06
C THR A 303 -7.55 6.76 -11.64
N ILE A 304 -8.54 7.59 -11.29
CA ILE A 304 -9.90 7.12 -10.96
C ILE A 304 -10.56 6.46 -12.17
N MET A 305 -10.48 7.08 -13.36
CA MET A 305 -11.09 6.52 -14.57
C MET A 305 -10.47 5.18 -14.97
N LEU A 306 -9.15 5.04 -14.85
CA LEU A 306 -8.44 3.79 -15.11
C LEU A 306 -8.76 2.72 -14.06
N ALA A 307 -8.89 3.10 -12.78
CA ALA A 307 -9.34 2.20 -11.72
C ALA A 307 -10.77 1.68 -12.00
N LEU A 308 -11.68 2.58 -12.38
CA LEU A 308 -13.06 2.24 -12.75
C LEU A 308 -13.09 1.26 -13.93
N SER A 309 -12.22 1.45 -14.94
CA SER A 309 -12.16 0.57 -16.11
C SER A 309 -11.97 -0.90 -15.75
N THR A 310 -11.31 -1.20 -14.63
CA THR A 310 -11.04 -2.56 -14.14
C THR A 310 -11.79 -2.90 -12.85
N ALA A 311 -12.77 -2.08 -12.45
CA ALA A 311 -13.46 -2.18 -11.17
C ALA A 311 -12.52 -2.24 -9.94
N THR A 312 -11.32 -1.67 -10.06
CA THR A 312 -10.32 -1.62 -8.97
C THR A 312 -10.75 -0.57 -7.94
N PRO A 313 -10.94 -0.91 -6.65
CA PRO A 313 -11.33 0.08 -5.65
C PRO A 313 -10.23 1.11 -5.38
N ILE A 314 -10.59 2.19 -4.71
CA ILE A 314 -9.78 3.39 -4.50
C ILE A 314 -8.94 3.36 -3.22
N HIS A 315 -7.82 4.07 -3.27
CA HIS A 315 -6.84 4.23 -2.20
C HIS A 315 -6.48 5.70 -1.98
N TYR A 316 -6.38 6.13 -0.73
CA TYR A 316 -5.95 7.48 -0.36
C TYR A 316 -4.95 7.47 0.78
N ASP A 317 -4.02 8.42 0.72
CA ASP A 317 -3.07 8.74 1.79
C ASP A 317 -3.59 9.90 2.62
N MET A 318 -3.65 9.76 3.94
CA MET A 318 -4.06 10.88 4.81
C MET A 318 -3.18 11.03 6.05
N MET A 319 -2.94 12.29 6.41
CA MET A 319 -2.45 12.68 7.73
C MET A 319 -3.33 13.76 8.35
N TYR A 320 -3.41 13.77 9.68
CA TYR A 320 -4.23 14.71 10.42
C TYR A 320 -3.60 16.12 10.49
N ALA A 321 -2.30 16.16 10.76
CA ALA A 321 -1.52 17.39 10.83
C ALA A 321 -1.38 18.06 9.44
N ASP A 322 -0.99 19.34 9.43
CA ASP A 322 -0.67 20.02 8.17
C ASP A 322 0.62 19.42 7.59
N PRO A 323 0.64 18.88 6.35
CA PRO A 323 1.86 18.36 5.75
C PRO A 323 3.02 19.37 5.70
N ASN A 324 2.73 20.67 5.66
CA ASN A 324 3.76 21.72 5.72
C ASN A 324 4.54 21.70 7.04
N ASP A 325 3.92 21.23 8.12
CA ASP A 325 4.57 20.98 9.41
C ASP A 325 5.56 19.81 9.35
N PHE A 326 5.77 19.18 8.20
CA PHE A 326 6.75 18.09 8.01
C PHE A 326 7.84 18.43 7.00
N THR A 327 7.96 19.70 6.61
CA THR A 327 9.11 20.20 5.85
C THR A 327 10.42 19.80 6.54
N ASP A 328 11.41 19.37 5.75
CA ASP A 328 12.72 18.87 6.20
C ASP A 328 12.67 17.59 7.07
N SER A 329 11.60 16.79 6.92
CA SER A 329 11.49 15.46 7.53
C SER A 329 11.21 14.38 6.47
N ASP A 330 11.19 13.11 6.87
CA ASP A 330 10.84 12.02 5.95
C ASP A 330 9.40 12.14 5.38
N TYR A 331 8.51 12.89 6.04
CA TYR A 331 7.13 13.09 5.62
C TYR A 331 6.93 14.28 4.68
N GLU A 332 7.97 15.03 4.34
CA GLU A 332 7.88 16.17 3.40
C GLU A 332 7.32 15.77 2.02
N THR A 333 7.56 14.53 1.60
CA THR A 333 7.04 13.99 0.33
C THR A 333 5.52 13.75 0.32
N LEU A 334 4.87 13.82 1.48
CA LEU A 334 3.43 13.62 1.67
C LEU A 334 2.65 14.95 1.68
N PHE A 335 3.16 15.98 1.00
CA PHE A 335 2.58 17.34 0.98
C PHE A 335 1.11 17.39 0.53
N TYR A 336 0.63 16.37 -0.18
CA TYR A 336 -0.75 16.23 -0.67
C TYR A 336 -1.71 15.60 0.34
N SER A 337 -1.25 15.10 1.48
CA SER A 337 -1.99 14.13 2.29
C SER A 337 -2.87 14.74 3.41
N ASN A 338 -3.14 16.04 3.43
CA ASN A 338 -4.01 16.59 4.48
C ASN A 338 -5.43 16.01 4.40
N TYR A 339 -5.88 15.31 5.44
CA TYR A 339 -7.14 14.56 5.43
C TYR A 339 -8.37 15.42 5.07
N LYS A 340 -8.42 16.68 5.52
CA LYS A 340 -9.60 17.55 5.37
C LYS A 340 -9.99 17.78 3.91
N GLY A 341 -8.98 17.88 3.04
CA GLY A 341 -9.20 18.07 1.61
C GLY A 341 -9.76 16.83 0.90
N TRP A 342 -9.61 15.65 1.50
CA TRP A 342 -9.90 14.37 0.85
C TRP A 342 -11.10 13.63 1.42
N LEU A 343 -11.58 13.96 2.63
CA LEU A 343 -12.74 13.30 3.27
C LEU A 343 -13.96 13.24 2.33
N GLU A 344 -14.56 14.37 1.99
CA GLU A 344 -15.76 14.39 1.15
C GLU A 344 -15.53 13.90 -0.28
N PRO A 345 -14.47 14.34 -1.01
CA PRO A 345 -14.25 13.86 -2.37
C PRO A 345 -14.06 12.34 -2.44
N SER A 346 -13.24 11.77 -1.55
CA SER A 346 -12.98 10.32 -1.56
C SER A 346 -14.21 9.50 -1.17
N ALA A 347 -15.02 9.97 -0.21
CA ALA A 347 -16.27 9.30 0.18
C ALA A 347 -17.29 9.27 -0.98
N LYS A 348 -17.35 10.32 -1.81
CA LYS A 348 -18.22 10.35 -3.00
C LYS A 348 -17.75 9.34 -4.06
N VAL A 349 -16.44 9.21 -4.28
CA VAL A 349 -15.92 8.19 -5.20
C VAL A 349 -16.18 6.79 -4.64
N TYR A 350 -16.03 6.55 -3.34
CA TYR A 350 -16.42 5.27 -2.73
C TYR A 350 -17.91 4.96 -2.94
N LYS A 351 -18.76 5.98 -2.81
CA LYS A 351 -20.20 5.84 -3.07
C LYS A 351 -20.48 5.41 -4.52
N LEU A 352 -19.74 5.92 -5.51
CA LEU A 352 -19.83 5.44 -6.91
C LEU A 352 -19.55 3.93 -7.00
N TYR A 353 -18.48 3.46 -6.35
CA TYR A 353 -18.16 2.04 -6.36
C TYR A 353 -19.26 1.20 -5.72
N LYS A 354 -19.79 1.66 -4.58
CA LYS A 354 -20.87 0.98 -3.88
C LYS A 354 -22.14 0.88 -4.72
N ASP A 355 -22.56 2.01 -5.31
CA ASP A 355 -23.83 2.15 -6.02
C ASP A 355 -23.80 1.44 -7.39
N GLU A 356 -22.68 1.52 -8.14
CA GLU A 356 -22.65 1.11 -9.55
C GLU A 356 -21.63 0.01 -9.89
N ILE A 357 -20.60 -0.22 -9.06
CA ILE A 357 -19.46 -1.12 -9.40
C ILE A 357 -19.37 -2.36 -8.49
N SER A 358 -20.06 -2.38 -7.35
CA SER A 358 -19.89 -3.40 -6.30
C SER A 358 -20.08 -4.86 -6.76
N GLU A 359 -20.87 -5.10 -7.80
CA GLU A 359 -21.09 -6.42 -8.37
C GLU A 359 -19.90 -6.98 -9.19
N PHE A 360 -18.90 -6.15 -9.50
CA PHE A 360 -17.73 -6.50 -10.31
C PHE A 360 -16.54 -6.99 -9.49
N ALA A 361 -16.43 -6.61 -8.21
CA ALA A 361 -15.26 -6.86 -7.35
C ALA A 361 -14.77 -8.32 -7.33
N GLY A 362 -15.70 -9.28 -7.40
CA GLY A 362 -15.41 -10.71 -7.31
C GLY A 362 -15.33 -11.43 -8.67
N LEU A 363 -15.54 -10.74 -9.78
CA LEU A 363 -15.58 -11.30 -11.13
C LEU A 363 -14.19 -11.28 -11.74
N LYS A 364 -13.83 -12.30 -12.53
CA LYS A 364 -12.60 -12.21 -13.32
C LYS A 364 -12.80 -11.26 -14.51
N ILE A 365 -11.74 -10.54 -14.87
CA ILE A 365 -11.66 -9.89 -16.18
C ILE A 365 -11.48 -10.97 -17.24
N THR A 366 -12.35 -11.00 -18.24
CA THR A 366 -12.36 -11.97 -19.35
C THR A 366 -11.93 -11.36 -20.67
N ASN A 367 -12.03 -10.04 -20.82
CA ASN A 367 -11.51 -9.31 -21.96
C ASN A 367 -11.19 -7.86 -21.56
N TYR A 368 -10.27 -7.23 -22.29
CA TYR A 368 -9.99 -5.80 -22.19
C TYR A 368 -9.72 -5.30 -23.60
N THR A 369 -10.37 -4.21 -23.99
CA THR A 369 -10.32 -3.65 -25.35
C THR A 369 -10.08 -2.15 -25.26
N ARG A 370 -8.97 -1.70 -25.84
CA ARG A 370 -8.72 -0.29 -26.10
C ARG A 370 -9.40 0.08 -27.43
N ILE A 371 -10.54 0.78 -27.34
CA ILE A 371 -11.36 1.16 -28.51
C ILE A 371 -10.72 2.37 -29.21
N SER A 372 -10.22 3.32 -28.43
CA SER A 372 -9.44 4.48 -28.88
C SER A 372 -8.37 4.83 -27.85
N ASN A 373 -7.71 5.99 -27.95
CA ASN A 373 -6.71 6.39 -26.96
C ASN A 373 -7.30 6.61 -25.56
N ASP A 374 -8.52 7.10 -25.50
CA ASP A 374 -9.21 7.50 -24.27
C ASP A 374 -10.38 6.56 -23.92
N GLU A 375 -10.89 5.80 -24.90
CA GLU A 375 -12.03 4.89 -24.70
C GLU A 375 -11.58 3.44 -24.48
N LEU A 376 -11.93 2.90 -23.31
CA LEU A 376 -11.53 1.58 -22.84
C LEU A 376 -12.78 0.78 -22.47
N GLU A 377 -12.81 -0.50 -22.81
CA GLU A 377 -13.89 -1.42 -22.43
C GLU A 377 -13.31 -2.71 -21.82
N THR A 378 -13.87 -3.10 -20.67
CA THR A 378 -13.50 -4.32 -19.96
C THR A 378 -14.71 -5.22 -19.86
N GLU A 379 -14.54 -6.50 -20.20
CA GLU A 379 -15.55 -7.53 -20.00
C GLU A 379 -15.16 -8.39 -18.79
N PHE A 380 -16.17 -8.75 -18.00
CA PHE A 380 -16.04 -9.56 -16.81
C PHE A 380 -16.87 -10.84 -16.95
N GLU A 381 -16.61 -11.82 -16.07
CA GLU A 381 -17.39 -13.05 -15.98
C GLU A 381 -18.90 -12.78 -15.97
N GLY A 382 -19.64 -13.59 -16.73
CA GLY A 382 -21.08 -13.40 -16.92
C GLY A 382 -21.44 -12.37 -18.00
N GLY A 383 -20.47 -11.87 -18.77
CA GLY A 383 -20.69 -10.94 -19.88
C GLY A 383 -21.01 -9.52 -19.44
N LYS A 384 -20.68 -9.17 -18.20
CA LYS A 384 -20.82 -7.81 -17.68
C LYS A 384 -19.73 -6.91 -18.23
N THR A 385 -20.03 -5.64 -18.41
CA THR A 385 -19.10 -4.70 -19.05
C THR A 385 -18.97 -3.40 -18.29
N ILE A 386 -17.75 -2.86 -18.28
CA ILE A 386 -17.47 -1.47 -17.90
C ILE A 386 -16.78 -0.81 -19.08
N ARG A 387 -17.26 0.35 -19.47
CA ARG A 387 -16.63 1.19 -20.48
C ARG A 387 -16.38 2.58 -19.92
N VAL A 388 -15.17 3.10 -20.13
CA VAL A 388 -14.78 4.43 -19.69
C VAL A 388 -14.23 5.25 -20.84
N ASN A 389 -14.42 6.56 -20.79
CA ASN A 389 -13.61 7.52 -21.55
C ASN A 389 -12.81 8.36 -20.54
N THR A 390 -11.48 8.28 -20.58
CA THR A 390 -10.61 8.99 -19.62
C THR A 390 -10.63 10.50 -19.83
N ARG A 391 -10.67 10.96 -21.07
CA ARG A 391 -10.67 12.39 -21.42
C ARG A 391 -12.02 13.05 -21.15
N GLU A 392 -13.10 12.45 -21.64
CA GLU A 392 -14.46 12.98 -21.44
C GLU A 392 -14.99 12.69 -20.02
N MET A 393 -14.29 11.85 -19.25
CA MET A 393 -14.70 11.34 -17.95
C MET A 393 -16.13 10.77 -17.98
N THR A 394 -16.37 9.80 -18.87
CA THR A 394 -17.65 9.10 -18.95
C THR A 394 -17.52 7.65 -18.49
N LEU A 395 -18.59 7.11 -17.91
CA LEU A 395 -18.67 5.74 -17.42
C LEU A 395 -19.97 5.09 -17.91
N LYS A 396 -19.87 3.94 -18.55
CA LYS A 396 -20.99 3.04 -18.82
C LYS A 396 -20.81 1.72 -18.10
N VAL A 397 -21.83 1.28 -17.38
CA VAL A 397 -21.86 0.00 -16.68
C VAL A 397 -22.99 -0.85 -17.26
N ASN A 398 -22.66 -2.03 -17.81
CA ASN A 398 -23.62 -2.89 -18.51
C ASN A 398 -24.45 -2.15 -19.57
N GLY A 399 -23.82 -1.19 -20.28
CA GLY A 399 -24.46 -0.35 -21.30
C GLY A 399 -25.28 0.85 -20.78
N LYS A 400 -25.45 1.01 -19.46
CA LYS A 400 -26.11 2.16 -18.84
C LYS A 400 -25.09 3.28 -18.58
N ASP A 401 -25.37 4.49 -19.07
CA ASP A 401 -24.60 5.69 -18.73
C ASP A 401 -24.77 6.07 -17.25
N ILE A 402 -23.64 6.33 -16.58
CA ILE A 402 -23.58 6.76 -15.19
C ILE A 402 -23.19 8.24 -15.16
N ASP A 403 -24.02 9.06 -14.53
CA ASP A 403 -23.71 10.47 -14.28
C ASP A 403 -22.63 10.56 -13.19
N LEU A 404 -21.39 10.83 -13.58
CA LEU A 404 -20.26 10.95 -12.67
C LEU A 404 -20.30 12.25 -11.83
N ALA A 405 -21.05 13.27 -12.27
CA ALA A 405 -21.13 14.55 -11.57
C ALA A 405 -21.81 14.41 -10.19
N GLN A 406 -22.74 13.45 -10.04
CA GLN A 406 -23.35 13.14 -8.75
C GLN A 406 -22.34 12.62 -7.71
N TYR A 407 -21.20 12.09 -8.17
CA TYR A 407 -20.11 11.59 -7.35
C TYR A 407 -18.92 12.56 -7.28
N GLY A 408 -19.10 13.81 -7.72
CA GLY A 408 -18.07 14.85 -7.64
C GLY A 408 -16.97 14.73 -8.70
N LEU A 409 -17.15 13.89 -9.72
CA LEU A 409 -16.24 13.73 -10.84
C LEU A 409 -16.81 14.49 -12.05
N LYS A 410 -16.05 15.44 -12.60
CA LYS A 410 -16.44 16.23 -13.77
C LYS A 410 -15.29 16.22 -14.76
N GLY A 411 -15.59 15.91 -16.03
CA GLY A 411 -14.63 16.01 -17.13
C GLY A 411 -14.11 17.43 -17.32
N GLU A 412 -13.01 17.55 -18.05
CA GLU A 412 -12.61 18.83 -18.61
C GLU A 412 -13.75 19.32 -19.51
N THR A 413 -14.42 20.40 -19.12
CA THR A 413 -15.18 21.18 -20.08
C THR A 413 -14.15 21.91 -20.93
N ASP A 414 -14.16 21.67 -22.25
CA ASP A 414 -13.42 22.49 -23.21
C ASP A 414 -13.86 23.97 -23.03
N GLU A 415 -13.16 24.72 -22.18
CA GLU A 415 -13.19 26.19 -22.11
C GLU A 415 -11.83 26.76 -22.53
#